data_AF-A0A9R1UPM7-F1
#
_entry.id   AF-A0A9R1UPM7-F1
#
_cell.length_a   1.000
_cell.length_b   1.000
_cell.length_c   1.000
_cell.angle_alpha   90.00
_cell.angle_beta   90.00
_cell.angle_gamma   90.00
#
_symmetry.space_group_name_H-M   'P 1'
#
loop_
_entity.id
_entity.type
_entity.pdbx_description
1 polymer ?
#
loop_
_entity_poly.entity_id
_entity_poly.type
_entity_poly.pdbx_seq_one_letter_code
_entity_poly.pdbx_strand_id
1 'polypeptide(L)'
;MDLRVKVGGLKDVVLSEPVSPTGQYFNCSVLSTSILCILEFDNPFDDSSSLVLINDVFLPINPRFSSIMVEDKKGGKHWKRVEVNAEDHIKIPCFPEGLSPESYDHYFNDYLSKMAMDPLPQTKLLWEIHIIKYQTSNAFGSLVFKLHHSLGDGYSLMCALLSCLQRADNPSLPLTLPIFRNFLKPENDPKSIISGVPHALSCALNTVMDFGWSIIKSSFLEDRQSPIHSGNKGGEFHRINITTITFSLDQIKQINSCLHVMLHDRKNCHNHKSV
;
A
#
# COMPACT_ATOMS: atom_id res chain seq x y z
N MET A 1 -18.69 -42.12 -16.97
CA MET A 1 -19.45 -41.18 -17.83
C MET A 1 -18.57 -39.97 -18.05
N ASP A 2 -17.87 -39.98 -19.18
CA ASP A 2 -16.95 -38.93 -19.61
C ASP A 2 -17.73 -37.67 -20.02
N LEU A 3 -17.52 -36.56 -19.30
CA LEU A 3 -17.92 -35.24 -19.77
C LEU A 3 -16.78 -34.65 -20.59
N ARG A 4 -16.86 -34.89 -21.90
CA ARG A 4 -16.05 -34.24 -22.94
C ARG A 4 -16.33 -32.74 -22.93
N VAL A 5 -15.36 -31.94 -22.49
CA VAL A 5 -15.35 -30.49 -22.72
C VAL A 5 -15.06 -30.25 -24.20
N LYS A 6 -16.05 -29.70 -24.92
CA LYS A 6 -15.90 -29.29 -26.32
C LYS A 6 -14.89 -28.15 -26.42
N VAL A 7 -13.81 -28.41 -27.16
CA VAL A 7 -12.89 -27.37 -27.66
C VAL A 7 -13.54 -26.72 -28.88
N GLY A 8 -14.07 -25.51 -28.69
CA GLY A 8 -14.17 -24.46 -29.71
C GLY A 8 -13.47 -23.24 -29.09
N GLY A 9 -12.56 -22.52 -29.73
CA GLY A 9 -12.56 -22.07 -31.12
C GLY A 9 -12.39 -20.55 -31.07
N LEU A 10 -11.14 -20.11 -30.91
CA LEU A 10 -10.59 -18.78 -31.23
C LEU A 10 -11.52 -17.56 -31.07
N LYS A 11 -11.58 -16.98 -29.86
CA LYS A 11 -11.64 -15.54 -29.54
C LYS A 11 -12.03 -15.37 -28.07
N ASP A 12 -11.01 -15.30 -27.22
CA ASP A 12 -11.00 -14.53 -25.98
C ASP A 12 -9.56 -14.57 -25.47
N VAL A 13 -8.65 -13.95 -26.24
CA VAL A 13 -7.42 -13.44 -25.63
C VAL A 13 -7.87 -12.25 -24.80
N VAL A 14 -8.45 -12.52 -23.62
CA VAL A 14 -8.57 -11.50 -22.58
C VAL A 14 -7.13 -11.06 -22.35
N LEU A 15 -6.82 -9.83 -22.72
CA LEU A 15 -5.50 -9.23 -22.58
C LEU A 15 -5.16 -9.24 -21.08
N SER A 16 -4.52 -10.31 -20.62
CA SER A 16 -4.19 -10.48 -19.22
C SER A 16 -2.92 -9.70 -18.95
N GLU A 17 -3.03 -8.67 -18.13
CA GLU A 17 -1.90 -7.81 -17.82
C GLU A 17 -0.87 -8.59 -16.99
N PRO A 18 0.43 -8.54 -17.34
CA PRO A 18 1.46 -9.15 -16.53
C PRO A 18 1.56 -8.44 -15.17
N VAL A 19 1.89 -9.21 -14.13
CA VAL A 19 2.18 -8.63 -12.81
C VAL A 19 3.50 -7.88 -12.89
N SER A 20 3.56 -6.69 -12.27
CA SER A 20 4.79 -5.90 -12.24
C SER A 20 5.94 -6.65 -11.55
N PRO A 21 7.21 -6.36 -11.87
CA PRO A 21 8.35 -7.00 -11.21
C PRO A 21 8.28 -6.91 -9.68
N THR A 22 7.91 -5.74 -9.15
CA THR A 22 7.69 -5.52 -7.72
C THR A 22 6.55 -6.37 -7.16
N GLY A 23 5.44 -6.49 -7.89
CA GLY A 23 4.31 -7.32 -7.49
C GLY A 23 4.61 -8.82 -7.51
N GLN A 24 5.50 -9.26 -8.41
CA GLN A 24 5.99 -10.64 -8.43
C GLN A 24 6.93 -10.92 -7.26
N TYR A 25 7.81 -9.96 -6.93
CA TYR A 25 8.75 -10.06 -5.81
C TYR A 25 8.04 -10.15 -4.45
N PHE A 26 7.05 -9.27 -4.21
CA PHE A 26 6.26 -9.27 -2.98
C PHE A 26 5.18 -10.35 -2.91
N ASN A 27 5.02 -11.16 -3.97
CA ASN A 27 4.12 -12.31 -3.96
C ASN A 27 4.89 -13.61 -4.18
N CYS A 28 5.91 -13.86 -3.36
CA CYS A 28 6.64 -15.12 -3.34
C CYS A 28 6.47 -15.83 -2.00
N SER A 29 6.80 -17.13 -1.95
CA SER A 29 6.68 -17.94 -0.73
C SER A 29 7.54 -17.45 0.44
N VAL A 30 8.50 -16.56 0.16
CA VAL A 30 9.45 -16.01 1.15
C VAL A 30 9.03 -14.60 1.60
N LEU A 31 8.42 -13.81 0.69
CA LEU A 31 8.01 -12.44 0.94
C LEU A 31 6.58 -12.25 0.44
N SER A 32 5.65 -12.18 1.40
CA SER A 32 4.22 -11.92 1.20
C SER A 32 3.80 -10.85 2.20
N THR A 33 3.93 -9.59 1.80
CA THR A 33 3.70 -8.44 2.69
C THR A 33 2.32 -7.82 2.47
N SER A 34 1.69 -7.44 3.59
CA SER A 34 0.41 -6.72 3.58
C SER A 34 0.59 -5.31 4.12
N ILE A 35 -0.15 -4.38 3.54
CA ILE A 35 -0.30 -3.01 4.01
C ILE A 35 -1.65 -2.94 4.75
N LEU A 36 -1.61 -2.49 6.00
CA LEU A 36 -2.80 -2.19 6.78
C LEU A 36 -3.08 -0.69 6.69
N CYS A 37 -4.23 -0.31 6.14
CA CYS A 37 -4.74 1.05 6.19
C CYS A 37 -5.91 1.08 7.18
N ILE A 38 -5.88 2.04 8.12
CA ILE A 38 -6.86 2.15 9.20
C ILE A 38 -7.54 3.51 9.07
N LEU A 39 -8.87 3.50 8.96
CA LEU A 39 -9.71 4.69 9.06
C LEU A 39 -10.47 4.63 10.37
N GLU A 40 -10.31 5.65 11.20
CA GLU A 40 -10.99 5.80 12.49
C GLU A 40 -12.07 6.87 12.36
N PHE A 41 -13.23 6.63 12.98
CA PHE A 41 -14.40 7.51 12.88
C PHE A 41 -14.65 8.26 14.20
N ASP A 42 -14.83 9.58 14.09
CA ASP A 42 -15.23 10.45 15.20
C ASP A 42 -16.70 10.28 15.60
N ASN A 43 -17.50 9.57 14.80
CA ASN A 43 -18.90 9.29 15.06
C ASN A 43 -19.20 7.82 14.79
N PRO A 44 -20.24 7.24 15.44
CA PRO A 44 -20.75 5.93 15.06
C PRO A 44 -21.12 5.93 13.57
N PHE A 45 -20.64 4.95 12.83
CA PHE A 45 -20.95 4.81 11.41
C PHE A 45 -21.87 3.63 11.17
N ASP A 46 -22.78 3.80 10.21
CA ASP A 46 -23.69 2.75 9.76
C ASP A 46 -23.03 1.93 8.65
N ASP A 47 -22.97 0.61 8.83
CA ASP A 47 -22.39 -0.32 7.86
C ASP A 47 -23.42 -0.89 6.88
N SER A 48 -24.70 -0.48 6.96
CA SER A 48 -25.76 -0.92 6.04
C SER A 48 -25.42 -0.67 4.56
N SER A 49 -24.70 0.42 4.29
CA SER A 49 -24.32 0.85 2.94
C SER A 49 -22.92 0.38 2.52
N SER A 50 -22.24 -0.43 3.33
CA SER A 50 -20.87 -0.89 3.08
C SER A 50 -20.72 -1.62 1.74
N LEU A 51 -21.65 -2.52 1.41
CA LEU A 51 -21.63 -3.26 0.16
C LEU A 51 -21.79 -2.37 -1.07
N VAL A 52 -22.67 -1.36 -0.99
CA VAL A 52 -22.87 -0.39 -2.08
C VAL A 52 -21.60 0.42 -2.28
N LEU A 53 -21.00 0.93 -1.20
CA LEU A 53 -19.75 1.68 -1.27
C LEU A 53 -18.61 0.84 -1.85
N ILE A 54 -18.52 -0.44 -1.50
CA ILE A 54 -17.49 -1.32 -2.04
C ILE A 54 -17.69 -1.52 -3.54
N ASN A 55 -18.90 -1.87 -3.96
CA ASN A 55 -19.19 -2.20 -5.36
C ASN A 55 -19.14 -0.97 -6.29
N ASP A 56 -19.67 0.17 -5.84
CA ASP A 56 -19.85 1.35 -6.68
C ASP A 56 -18.71 2.35 -6.56
N VAL A 57 -17.91 2.31 -5.49
CA VAL A 57 -16.84 3.27 -5.22
C VAL A 57 -15.48 2.61 -5.12
N PHE A 58 -15.30 1.55 -4.31
CA PHE A 58 -13.98 0.95 -4.07
C PHE A 58 -13.47 0.10 -5.24
N LEU A 59 -14.26 -0.87 -5.71
CA LEU A 59 -13.86 -1.77 -6.80
C LEU A 59 -13.57 -1.00 -8.11
N PRO A 60 -14.32 0.06 -8.47
CA PRO A 60 -14.06 0.81 -9.70
C PRO A 60 -12.77 1.62 -9.71
N ILE A 61 -12.12 1.88 -8.56
CA ILE A 61 -10.88 2.69 -8.51
C ILE A 61 -9.79 2.06 -9.37
N ASN A 62 -9.65 0.75 -9.28
CA ASN A 62 -8.60 0.03 -9.99
C ASN A 62 -9.04 -1.39 -10.38
N PRO A 63 -8.87 -1.81 -11.65
CA PRO A 63 -9.19 -3.16 -12.11
C PRO A 63 -8.55 -4.29 -11.29
N ARG A 64 -7.41 -4.01 -10.63
CA ARG A 64 -6.72 -4.97 -9.76
C ARG A 64 -7.52 -5.37 -8.53
N PHE A 65 -8.41 -4.52 -8.01
CA PHE A 65 -9.30 -4.88 -6.92
C PHE A 65 -10.35 -5.91 -7.35
N SER A 66 -10.62 -6.03 -8.65
CA SER A 66 -11.47 -7.07 -9.24
C SER A 66 -10.65 -8.16 -9.94
N SER A 67 -9.38 -8.33 -9.60
CA SER A 67 -8.49 -9.31 -10.26
C SER A 67 -7.76 -10.20 -9.27
N ILE A 68 -7.60 -11.47 -9.64
CA ILE A 68 -6.73 -12.42 -8.94
C ILE A 68 -5.42 -12.59 -9.70
N MET A 69 -4.38 -12.98 -8.97
CA MET A 69 -3.09 -13.32 -9.59
C MET A 69 -3.10 -14.79 -10.00
N VAL A 70 -2.81 -15.07 -11.28
CA VAL A 70 -2.74 -16.42 -11.83
C VAL A 70 -1.35 -16.66 -12.39
N GLU A 71 -0.84 -17.87 -12.21
CA GLU A 71 0.44 -18.31 -12.75
C GLU A 71 0.21 -19.21 -13.98
N ASP A 72 0.90 -18.92 -15.07
CA ASP A 72 0.84 -19.73 -16.28
C ASP A 72 1.74 -20.97 -16.18
N LYS A 73 1.66 -21.86 -17.18
CA LYS A 73 2.47 -23.09 -17.23
C LYS A 73 3.99 -22.85 -17.33
N LYS A 74 4.41 -21.62 -17.63
CA LYS A 74 5.80 -21.19 -17.77
C LYS A 74 6.28 -20.40 -16.54
N GLY A 75 5.47 -20.27 -15.49
CA GLY A 75 5.78 -19.52 -14.27
C GLY A 75 5.53 -18.01 -14.36
N GLY A 76 4.95 -17.53 -15.48
CA GLY A 76 4.59 -16.13 -15.65
C GLY A 76 3.33 -15.78 -14.86
N LYS A 77 3.40 -14.73 -14.03
CA LYS A 77 2.26 -14.25 -13.24
C LYS A 77 1.51 -13.14 -13.96
N HIS A 78 0.19 -13.25 -14.01
CA HIS A 78 -0.69 -12.32 -14.71
C HIS A 78 -1.98 -12.04 -13.91
N TRP A 79 -2.56 -10.86 -14.11
CA TRP A 79 -3.82 -10.47 -13.49
C TRP A 79 -5.00 -10.98 -14.31
N LYS A 80 -5.89 -11.72 -13.65
CA LYS A 80 -7.14 -12.20 -14.24
C LYS A 80 -8.31 -11.56 -13.53
N ARG A 81 -9.11 -10.79 -14.28
CA ARG A 81 -10.36 -10.21 -13.77
C ARG A 81 -11.35 -11.31 -13.41
N VAL A 82 -12.04 -11.14 -12.28
CA VAL A 82 -13.07 -12.04 -11.77
C VAL A 82 -14.29 -11.24 -11.35
N GLU A 83 -15.43 -11.92 -11.26
CA GLU A 83 -16.61 -11.39 -10.58
C GLU A 83 -16.35 -11.38 -9.08
N VAL A 84 -16.63 -10.25 -8.42
CA VAL A 84 -16.32 -10.04 -7.00
C VAL A 84 -17.62 -10.16 -6.21
N ASN A 85 -17.63 -11.07 -5.24
CA ASN A 85 -18.65 -11.08 -4.19
C ASN A 85 -18.10 -10.31 -2.97
N ALA A 86 -18.48 -9.03 -2.82
CA ALA A 86 -17.93 -8.16 -1.78
C ALA A 86 -18.14 -8.70 -0.35
N GLU A 87 -19.23 -9.41 -0.09
CA GLU A 87 -19.55 -9.98 1.23
C GLU A 87 -18.47 -10.93 1.74
N ASP A 88 -17.87 -11.73 0.85
CA ASP A 88 -16.84 -12.70 1.19
C ASP A 88 -15.53 -12.05 1.66
N HIS A 89 -15.38 -10.75 1.41
CA HIS A 89 -14.19 -9.95 1.73
C HIS A 89 -14.39 -9.01 2.92
N ILE A 90 -15.61 -8.92 3.46
CA ILE A 90 -15.92 -8.14 4.65
C ILE A 90 -15.85 -9.03 5.89
N LYS A 91 -15.08 -8.61 6.89
CA LYS A 91 -14.93 -9.30 8.16
C LYS A 91 -15.36 -8.38 9.31
N ILE A 92 -16.32 -8.81 10.10
CA ILE A 92 -16.78 -8.10 11.29
C ILE A 92 -16.29 -8.92 12.50
N PRO A 93 -15.20 -8.53 13.18
CA PRO A 93 -14.77 -9.23 14.39
C PRO A 93 -15.77 -9.00 15.53
N CYS A 94 -15.93 -10.01 16.37
CA CYS A 94 -16.73 -9.93 17.58
C CYS A 94 -15.80 -9.92 18.81
N PHE A 95 -15.86 -8.83 19.57
CA PHE A 95 -15.19 -8.66 20.86
C PHE A 95 -16.20 -8.81 22.01
N PRO A 96 -15.75 -9.11 23.23
CA PRO A 96 -16.64 -9.17 24.40
C PRO A 96 -17.32 -7.83 24.65
N GLU A 97 -18.63 -7.85 24.90
CA GLU A 97 -19.43 -6.65 25.12
C GLU A 97 -19.25 -6.05 26.53
N GLY A 98 -19.58 -4.77 26.70
CA GLY A 98 -19.62 -4.09 27.99
C GLY A 98 -18.26 -3.74 28.60
N LEU A 99 -17.19 -3.79 27.81
CA LEU A 99 -15.85 -3.37 28.24
C LEU A 99 -15.64 -1.85 28.13
N SER A 100 -14.61 -1.35 28.80
CA SER A 100 -14.20 0.05 28.68
C SER A 100 -13.48 0.32 27.34
N PRO A 101 -13.46 1.57 26.85
CA PRO A 101 -12.73 1.94 25.64
C PRO A 101 -11.24 1.55 25.66
N GLU A 102 -10.57 1.68 26.81
CA GLU A 102 -9.16 1.32 26.98
C GLU A 102 -8.94 -0.18 26.87
N SER A 103 -9.92 -0.97 27.29
CA SER A 103 -9.89 -2.43 27.09
C SER A 103 -10.02 -2.75 25.60
N TYR A 104 -10.91 -2.05 24.88
CA TYR A 104 -11.06 -2.22 23.44
C TYR A 104 -9.83 -1.77 22.65
N ASP A 105 -9.04 -0.80 23.12
CA ASP A 105 -7.74 -0.47 22.51
C ASP A 105 -6.82 -1.70 22.46
N HIS A 106 -6.78 -2.47 23.54
CA HIS A 106 -5.99 -3.70 23.60
C HIS A 106 -6.51 -4.75 22.62
N TYR A 107 -7.83 -4.99 22.57
CA TYR A 107 -8.42 -5.93 21.61
C TYR A 107 -8.18 -5.50 20.16
N PHE A 108 -8.28 -4.21 19.88
CA PHE A 108 -8.00 -3.62 18.59
C PHE A 108 -6.55 -3.85 18.16
N ASN A 109 -5.59 -3.50 19.03
CA ASN A 109 -4.16 -3.69 18.77
C ASN A 109 -3.77 -5.16 18.61
N ASP A 110 -4.32 -6.05 19.45
CA ASP A 110 -4.12 -7.50 19.32
C ASP A 110 -4.71 -8.03 18.00
N TYR A 111 -5.87 -7.51 17.59
CA TYR A 111 -6.50 -7.89 16.33
C TYR A 111 -5.67 -7.45 15.12
N LEU A 112 -5.19 -6.21 15.11
CA LEU A 112 -4.28 -5.70 14.08
C LEU A 112 -2.99 -6.52 14.02
N SER A 113 -2.42 -6.84 15.19
CA SER A 113 -1.19 -7.63 15.29
C SER A 113 -1.35 -9.04 14.70
N LYS A 114 -2.47 -9.71 14.99
CA LYS A 114 -2.82 -11.00 14.38
C LYS A 114 -3.05 -10.86 12.87
N MET A 115 -3.75 -9.81 12.45
CA MET A 115 -4.05 -9.55 11.04
C MET A 115 -2.79 -9.30 10.22
N ALA A 116 -1.81 -8.57 10.76
CA ALA A 116 -0.54 -8.29 10.12
C ALA A 116 0.29 -9.57 9.86
N MET A 117 0.09 -10.61 10.68
CA MET A 117 0.78 -11.89 10.58
C MET A 117 0.07 -12.93 9.71
N ASP A 118 -1.22 -12.74 9.47
CA ASP A 118 -2.02 -13.66 8.67
C ASP A 118 -1.83 -13.35 7.17
N PRO A 119 -1.31 -14.26 6.33
CA PRO A 119 -1.12 -14.00 4.91
C PRO A 119 -2.45 -14.04 4.15
N LEU A 120 -2.59 -13.19 3.13
CA LEU A 120 -3.74 -13.25 2.24
C LEU A 120 -3.65 -14.49 1.33
N PRO A 121 -4.75 -15.24 1.13
CA PRO A 121 -4.74 -16.42 0.26
C PRO A 121 -4.51 -16.01 -1.20
N GLN A 122 -3.46 -16.56 -1.82
CA GLN A 122 -3.05 -16.22 -3.19
C GLN A 122 -4.08 -16.60 -4.27
N THR A 123 -5.03 -17.48 -3.95
CA THR A 123 -6.09 -17.93 -4.86
C THR A 123 -7.33 -17.04 -4.84
N LYS A 124 -7.38 -16.02 -3.96
CA LYS A 124 -8.49 -15.08 -3.85
C LYS A 124 -8.03 -13.65 -4.19
N LEU A 125 -8.95 -12.69 -4.10
CA LEU A 125 -8.59 -11.29 -4.18
C LEU A 125 -7.63 -10.95 -3.04
N LEU A 126 -6.64 -10.14 -3.36
CA LEU A 126 -5.53 -9.82 -2.48
C LEU A 126 -5.86 -8.64 -1.53
N TRP A 127 -7.11 -8.56 -1.10
CA TRP A 127 -7.57 -7.55 -0.15
C TRP A 127 -8.73 -8.07 0.72
N GLU A 128 -8.81 -7.54 1.93
CA GLU A 128 -9.89 -7.77 2.90
C GLU A 128 -10.24 -6.45 3.59
N ILE A 129 -11.51 -6.30 3.98
CA ILE A 129 -12.02 -5.13 4.69
C ILE A 129 -12.56 -5.59 6.03
N HIS A 130 -12.12 -4.97 7.12
CA HIS A 130 -12.54 -5.31 8.47
C HIS A 130 -13.28 -4.15 9.11
N ILE A 131 -14.50 -4.39 9.58
CA ILE A 131 -15.39 -3.38 10.16
C ILE A 131 -15.44 -3.60 11.68
N ILE A 132 -14.79 -2.73 12.43
CA ILE A 132 -14.68 -2.82 13.90
C ILE A 132 -15.63 -1.80 14.51
N LYS A 133 -16.72 -2.29 15.12
CA LYS A 133 -17.82 -1.47 15.66
C LYS A 133 -17.68 -1.11 17.14
N TYR A 134 -16.53 -1.42 17.74
CA TYR A 134 -16.28 -1.20 19.16
C TYR A 134 -15.59 0.15 19.35
N GLN A 135 -16.11 0.94 20.28
CA GLN A 135 -15.54 2.24 20.62
C GLN A 135 -14.19 2.04 21.35
N THR A 136 -13.13 2.59 20.75
CA THR A 136 -11.79 2.69 21.31
C THR A 136 -11.62 4.04 22.00
N SER A 137 -10.47 4.28 22.62
CA SER A 137 -10.18 5.59 23.23
C SER A 137 -10.08 6.72 22.20
N ASN A 138 -9.78 6.39 20.93
CA ASN A 138 -9.57 7.36 19.85
C ASN A 138 -10.74 7.45 18.87
N ALA A 139 -11.62 6.45 18.80
CA ALA A 139 -12.62 6.35 17.74
C ALA A 139 -13.91 5.66 18.21
N PHE A 140 -15.05 6.01 17.60
CA PHE A 140 -16.32 5.30 17.80
C PHE A 140 -16.39 3.98 17.03
N GLY A 141 -15.51 3.81 16.05
CA GLY A 141 -15.32 2.58 15.30
C GLY A 141 -14.20 2.76 14.28
N SER A 142 -13.80 1.67 13.64
CA SER A 142 -12.68 1.67 12.70
C SER A 142 -12.95 0.77 11.49
N LEU A 143 -12.46 1.19 10.33
CA LEU A 143 -12.40 0.40 9.11
C LEU A 143 -10.94 0.07 8.80
N VAL A 144 -10.62 -1.21 8.69
CA VAL A 144 -9.25 -1.66 8.40
C VAL A 144 -9.21 -2.34 7.04
N PHE A 145 -8.44 -1.78 6.11
CA PHE A 145 -8.14 -2.40 4.83
C PHE A 145 -6.83 -3.17 4.95
N LYS A 146 -6.89 -4.47 4.70
CA LYS A 146 -5.71 -5.31 4.55
C LYS A 146 -5.47 -5.53 3.06
N LEU A 147 -4.39 -4.96 2.54
CA LEU A 147 -4.09 -4.92 1.11
C LEU A 147 -2.75 -5.57 0.86
N HIS A 148 -2.65 -6.53 -0.07
CA HIS A 148 -1.36 -7.10 -0.43
C HIS A 148 -0.50 -6.08 -1.19
N HIS A 149 0.80 -6.01 -0.90
CA HIS A 149 1.71 -5.01 -1.48
C HIS A 149 1.89 -5.16 -3.02
N SER A 150 1.51 -6.30 -3.60
CA SER A 150 1.47 -6.47 -5.06
C SER A 150 0.42 -5.62 -5.77
N LEU A 151 -0.60 -5.13 -5.05
CA LEU A 151 -1.64 -4.26 -5.61
C LEU A 151 -1.08 -2.86 -5.93
N GLY A 152 -0.22 -2.34 -5.06
CA GLY A 152 0.43 -1.04 -5.19
C GLY A 152 1.34 -0.73 -4.00
N ASP A 153 2.11 0.34 -4.11
CA ASP A 153 2.83 0.89 -2.96
C ASP A 153 1.89 1.60 -1.98
N GLY A 154 2.36 1.84 -0.76
CA GLY A 154 1.56 2.48 0.28
C GLY A 154 1.04 3.86 -0.11
N TYR A 155 1.77 4.62 -0.92
CA TYR A 155 1.33 5.94 -1.38
C TYR A 155 0.12 5.83 -2.32
N SER A 156 0.23 4.98 -3.34
CA SER A 156 -0.80 4.75 -4.34
C SER A 156 -2.07 4.17 -3.71
N LEU A 157 -1.93 3.24 -2.77
CA LEU A 157 -3.06 2.64 -2.06
C LEU A 157 -3.74 3.65 -1.11
N MET A 158 -2.97 4.48 -0.40
CA MET A 158 -3.54 5.55 0.42
C MET A 158 -4.29 6.57 -0.46
N CYS A 159 -3.72 6.99 -1.59
CA CYS A 159 -4.39 7.89 -2.53
C CYS A 159 -5.68 7.28 -3.10
N ALA A 160 -5.67 6.00 -3.44
CA ALA A 160 -6.86 5.28 -3.90
C ALA A 160 -7.97 5.29 -2.84
N LEU A 161 -7.66 4.88 -1.61
CA LEU A 161 -8.64 4.85 -0.51
C LEU A 161 -9.18 6.25 -0.19
N LEU A 162 -8.31 7.25 -0.16
CA LEU A 162 -8.71 8.64 0.04
C LEU A 162 -9.62 9.14 -1.10
N SER A 163 -9.43 8.69 -2.34
CA SER A 163 -10.32 9.07 -3.44
C SER A 163 -11.77 8.57 -3.28
N CYS A 164 -12.01 7.57 -2.43
CA CYS A 164 -13.37 7.13 -2.09
C CYS A 164 -14.08 8.08 -1.12
N LEU A 165 -13.34 8.96 -0.44
CA LEU A 165 -13.88 9.83 0.58
C LEU A 165 -14.31 11.16 -0.03
N GLN A 166 -15.36 11.75 0.54
CA GLN A 166 -15.88 13.05 0.17
C GLN A 166 -15.90 13.96 1.39
N ARG A 167 -15.89 15.26 1.14
CA ARG A 167 -16.00 16.26 2.19
C ARG A 167 -17.40 16.25 2.81
N ALA A 168 -17.44 16.24 4.15
CA ALA A 168 -18.70 16.28 4.89
C ALA A 168 -19.44 17.62 4.74
N ASP A 169 -18.71 18.73 4.56
CA ASP A 169 -19.30 20.07 4.41
C ASP A 169 -19.77 20.36 2.97
N ASN A 170 -19.02 19.90 1.97
CA ASN A 170 -19.41 19.98 0.56
C ASN A 170 -18.80 18.86 -0.30
N PRO A 171 -19.59 17.83 -0.66
CA PRO A 171 -19.14 16.70 -1.47
C PRO A 171 -18.60 17.06 -2.87
N SER A 172 -18.97 18.22 -3.42
CA SER A 172 -18.49 18.65 -4.74
C SER A 172 -17.06 19.19 -4.73
N LEU A 173 -16.49 19.43 -3.54
CA LEU A 173 -15.14 19.94 -3.38
C LEU A 173 -14.15 18.79 -3.12
N PRO A 174 -12.92 18.87 -3.66
CA PRO A 174 -11.90 17.87 -3.39
C PRO A 174 -11.55 17.84 -1.90
N LEU A 175 -11.11 16.67 -1.42
CA LEU A 175 -10.62 16.52 -0.05
C LEU A 175 -9.49 17.50 0.23
N THR A 176 -9.61 18.20 1.35
CA THR A 176 -8.57 19.11 1.84
C THR A 176 -7.58 18.32 2.68
N LEU A 177 -6.66 17.61 2.04
CA LEU A 177 -5.53 17.02 2.74
C LEU A 177 -4.41 18.07 2.86
N PRO A 178 -3.60 18.06 3.94
CA PRO A 178 -2.42 18.89 4.01
C PRO A 178 -1.51 18.53 2.83
N ILE A 179 -1.51 19.41 1.82
CA ILE A 179 -0.71 19.23 0.61
C ILE A 179 0.75 19.31 1.05
N PHE A 180 1.43 18.17 1.11
CA PHE A 180 2.87 18.16 0.93
C PHE A 180 3.11 18.67 -0.48
N ARG A 181 3.46 19.96 -0.60
CA ARG A 181 3.71 20.60 -1.88
C ARG A 181 4.85 19.86 -2.57
N ASN A 182 4.51 18.97 -3.48
CA ASN A 182 5.42 18.61 -4.55
C ASN A 182 5.59 19.87 -5.37
N PHE A 183 6.75 20.53 -5.24
CA PHE A 183 7.18 21.55 -6.18
C PHE A 183 7.50 20.87 -7.51
N LEU A 184 6.49 20.35 -8.20
CA LEU A 184 6.58 20.21 -9.64
C LEU A 184 6.48 21.65 -10.17
N LYS A 185 7.65 22.28 -10.34
CA LYS A 185 7.74 23.48 -11.17
C LYS A 185 7.11 23.11 -12.53
N PRO A 186 6.16 23.89 -13.07
CA PRO A 186 5.87 23.81 -14.49
C PRO A 186 7.14 24.26 -15.22
N GLU A 187 7.90 23.32 -15.77
CA GLU A 187 8.97 23.63 -16.70
C GLU A 187 8.35 24.04 -18.03
N ASN A 188 7.88 25.29 -18.09
CA ASN A 188 7.67 25.99 -19.35
C ASN A 188 9.02 26.59 -19.74
N ASP A 189 9.88 25.80 -20.38
CA ASP A 189 11.08 26.29 -21.04
C ASP A 189 11.26 25.53 -22.37
N PRO A 190 11.06 26.16 -23.54
CA PRO A 190 11.18 25.47 -24.82
C PRO A 190 12.67 25.29 -25.13
N LYS A 191 13.24 24.12 -24.82
CA LYS A 191 14.64 23.80 -25.13
C LYS A 191 14.79 22.79 -26.26
N SER A 192 15.45 23.29 -27.30
CA SER A 192 15.97 22.67 -28.52
C SER A 192 16.27 21.16 -28.45
N ILE A 193 15.80 20.45 -29.50
CA ILE A 193 15.86 18.99 -29.70
C ILE A 193 17.30 18.43 -29.85
N ILE A 194 18.36 19.24 -29.75
CA ILE A 194 19.73 18.81 -30.10
C ILE A 194 20.59 18.40 -28.86
N SER A 195 20.07 18.43 -27.63
CA SER A 195 20.83 18.03 -26.42
C SER A 195 20.41 16.69 -25.76
N GLY A 196 19.38 16.00 -26.27
CA GLY A 196 18.72 14.89 -25.55
C GLY A 196 19.48 13.56 -25.50
N VAL A 197 20.33 13.25 -26.50
CA VAL A 197 21.01 11.95 -26.60
C VAL A 197 22.08 11.72 -25.51
N PRO A 198 23.04 12.64 -25.26
CA PRO A 198 24.05 12.43 -24.22
C PRO A 198 23.46 12.47 -22.81
N HIS A 199 22.38 13.23 -22.59
CA HIS A 199 21.71 13.29 -21.28
C HIS A 199 20.94 12.00 -20.98
N ALA A 200 20.19 11.48 -21.95
CA ALA A 200 19.48 10.20 -21.80
C ALA A 200 20.44 9.02 -21.58
N LEU A 201 21.56 8.97 -22.30
CA LEU A 201 22.58 7.94 -22.11
C LEU A 201 23.27 8.06 -20.74
N SER A 202 23.58 9.29 -20.30
CA SER A 202 24.15 9.53 -18.97
C SER A 202 23.17 9.12 -17.85
N CYS A 203 21.88 9.44 -17.98
CA CYS A 203 20.85 8.99 -17.05
C CYS A 203 20.74 7.47 -17.02
N ALA A 204 20.78 6.80 -18.18
CA ALA A 204 20.76 5.34 -18.26
C ALA A 204 21.98 4.72 -17.58
N LEU A 205 23.19 5.22 -17.85
CA LEU A 205 24.43 4.74 -17.24
C LEU A 205 24.45 4.98 -15.72
N ASN A 206 24.00 6.16 -15.26
CA ASN A 206 23.88 6.45 -13.83
C ASN A 206 22.87 5.51 -13.16
N THR A 207 21.75 5.19 -13.81
CA THR A 207 20.78 4.22 -13.30
C THR A 207 21.37 2.83 -13.19
N VAL A 208 22.15 2.39 -14.19
CA VAL A 208 22.83 1.08 -14.16
C VAL A 208 23.91 1.04 -13.08
N MET A 209 24.67 2.13 -12.91
CA MET A 209 25.67 2.24 -11.85
C MET A 209 25.04 2.27 -10.47
N ASP A 210 23.96 3.04 -10.28
CA ASP A 210 23.21 3.10 -9.03
C ASP A 210 22.58 1.74 -8.69
N PHE A 211 22.03 1.06 -9.69
CA PHE A 211 21.52 -0.30 -9.54
C PHE A 211 22.64 -1.27 -9.15
N GLY A 212 23.77 -1.28 -9.87
CA GLY A 212 24.93 -2.13 -9.55
C GLY A 212 25.50 -1.85 -8.16
N TRP A 213 25.58 -0.59 -7.77
CA TRP A 213 26.00 -0.16 -6.44
C TRP A 213 25.01 -0.62 -5.35
N SER A 214 23.71 -0.56 -5.63
CA SER A 214 22.67 -1.07 -4.75
C SER A 214 22.77 -2.59 -4.58
N ILE A 215 23.03 -3.34 -5.65
CA ILE A 215 23.24 -4.80 -5.57
C ILE A 215 24.48 -5.12 -4.74
N ILE A 216 25.61 -4.45 -4.98
CA ILE A 216 26.85 -4.64 -4.20
C ILE A 216 26.62 -4.34 -2.73
N LYS A 217 25.95 -3.23 -2.40
CA LYS A 217 25.61 -2.90 -1.01
C LYS A 217 24.72 -3.96 -0.37
N SER A 218 23.66 -4.38 -1.05
CA SER A 218 22.73 -5.38 -0.52
C SER A 218 23.36 -6.77 -0.31
N SER A 219 24.37 -7.13 -1.11
CA SER A 219 24.96 -8.47 -1.09
C SER A 219 26.25 -8.58 -0.28
N PHE A 220 27.04 -7.49 -0.18
CA PHE A 220 28.37 -7.51 0.45
C PHE A 220 28.50 -6.64 1.70
N LEU A 221 27.59 -5.70 1.95
CA LEU A 221 27.63 -4.85 3.13
C LEU A 221 26.49 -5.25 4.06
N GLU A 222 26.84 -5.96 5.13
CA GLU A 222 25.91 -6.24 6.22
C GLU A 222 25.45 -4.91 6.81
N ASP A 223 24.13 -4.73 6.94
CA ASP A 223 23.56 -3.51 7.49
C ASP A 223 24.13 -3.27 8.89
N ARG A 224 24.59 -2.04 9.13
CA ARG A 224 25.13 -1.68 10.44
C ARG A 224 24.06 -1.92 11.50
N GLN A 225 24.43 -2.59 12.59
CA GLN A 225 23.57 -2.69 13.75
C GLN A 225 23.15 -1.29 14.20
N SER A 226 21.85 -1.11 14.31
CA SER A 226 21.23 0.12 14.79
C SER A 226 20.26 -0.24 15.92
N PRO A 227 19.81 0.71 16.74
CA PRO A 227 18.78 0.45 17.75
C PRO A 227 17.49 -0.18 17.17
N ILE A 228 17.28 -0.06 15.85
CA ILE A 228 16.12 -0.58 15.11
C ILE A 228 16.44 -1.92 14.43
N HIS A 229 17.72 -2.20 14.14
CA HIS A 229 18.19 -3.43 13.51
C HIS A 229 18.99 -4.26 14.51
N SER A 230 18.33 -5.24 15.12
CA SER A 230 18.91 -6.08 16.19
C SER A 230 19.96 -7.08 15.69
N GLY A 231 20.10 -7.29 14.38
CA GLY A 231 21.06 -8.24 13.79
C GLY A 231 20.76 -9.72 14.09
N ASN A 232 19.65 -10.03 14.75
CA ASN A 232 19.26 -11.41 15.05
C ASN A 232 18.55 -12.05 13.86
N LYS A 233 19.13 -13.13 13.33
CA LYS A 233 18.50 -13.98 12.30
C LYS A 233 17.21 -14.58 12.86
N GLY A 234 16.09 -14.45 12.13
CA GLY A 234 14.77 -14.96 12.54
C GLY A 234 13.85 -13.95 13.25
N GLY A 235 14.22 -12.67 13.32
CA GLY A 235 13.32 -11.57 13.73
C GLY A 235 11.99 -11.56 12.95
N GLU A 236 12.03 -11.94 11.68
CA GLU A 236 10.89 -12.05 10.77
C GLU A 236 9.79 -13.05 11.20
N PHE A 237 10.07 -13.96 12.13
CA PHE A 237 9.10 -14.91 12.67
C PHE A 237 8.57 -14.55 14.07
N HIS A 238 9.02 -13.42 14.62
CA HIS A 238 8.62 -12.98 15.96
C HIS A 238 7.22 -12.38 15.94
N ARG A 239 6.46 -12.62 17.02
CA ARG A 239 5.13 -12.04 17.23
C ARG A 239 5.20 -10.52 17.06
N ILE A 240 4.48 -10.00 16.06
CA ILE A 240 4.29 -8.57 15.87
C ILE A 240 3.38 -8.08 17.00
N ASN A 241 3.75 -6.95 17.60
CA ASN A 241 2.90 -6.20 18.50
C ASN A 241 2.73 -4.78 17.93
N ILE A 242 1.52 -4.43 17.56
CA ILE A 242 1.16 -3.11 17.04
C ILE A 242 0.68 -2.26 18.20
N THR A 243 1.32 -1.09 18.37
CA THR A 243 0.90 -0.09 19.35
C THR A 243 0.68 1.23 18.62
N THR A 244 -0.45 1.87 18.89
CA THR A 244 -0.79 3.17 18.31
C THR A 244 -0.22 4.30 19.16
N ILE A 245 0.45 5.26 18.50
CA ILE A 245 0.91 6.51 19.10
C ILE A 245 0.41 7.66 18.23
N THR A 246 -0.27 8.62 18.84
CA THR A 246 -0.86 9.76 18.14
C THR A 246 0.06 10.98 18.25
N PHE A 247 0.37 11.59 17.11
CA PHE A 247 1.10 12.85 17.03
C PHE A 247 0.24 13.93 16.39
N SER A 248 0.31 15.15 16.88
CA SER A 248 -0.31 16.28 16.18
C SER A 248 0.48 16.62 14.91
N LEU A 249 -0.18 17.17 13.89
CA LEU A 249 0.49 17.61 12.67
C LEU A 249 1.58 18.65 12.95
N ASP A 250 1.40 19.49 13.97
CA ASP A 250 2.40 20.48 14.34
C ASP A 250 3.62 19.85 15.00
N GLN A 251 3.46 18.78 15.78
CA GLN A 251 4.57 17.98 16.29
C GLN A 251 5.35 17.32 15.14
N ILE A 252 4.67 16.80 14.12
CA ILE A 252 5.32 16.21 12.95
C ILE A 252 6.15 17.28 12.19
N LYS A 253 5.60 18.49 12.01
CA LYS A 253 6.34 19.61 11.41
C LYS A 253 7.58 19.98 12.24
N GLN A 254 7.45 19.99 13.56
CA GLN A 254 8.56 20.30 14.46
C GLN A 254 9.65 19.22 14.37
N ILE A 255 9.29 17.94 14.39
CA ILE A 255 10.23 16.82 14.22
C ILE A 255 10.98 16.95 12.88
N ASN A 256 10.26 17.21 11.78
CA ASN A 256 10.89 17.43 10.48
C ASN A 256 11.87 18.60 10.49
N SER A 257 11.52 19.70 11.16
CA SER A 257 12.40 20.87 11.29
C SER A 257 13.64 20.58 12.13
N CYS A 258 13.52 19.78 13.20
CA CYS A 258 14.63 19.43 14.08
C CYS A 258 15.59 18.43 13.45
N LEU A 259 15.07 17.43 12.72
CA LEU A 259 15.89 16.38 12.13
C LEU A 259 16.70 16.84 10.91
N HIS A 260 16.45 18.03 10.35
CA HIS A 260 16.99 18.48 9.06
C HIS A 260 16.80 17.46 7.92
N VAL A 261 15.96 16.44 8.12
CA VAL A 261 15.57 15.47 7.10
C VAL A 261 14.41 16.12 6.36
N MET A 262 14.74 16.95 5.39
CA MET A 262 13.82 17.20 4.29
C MET A 262 13.53 15.83 3.68
N LEU A 263 12.25 15.45 3.55
CA LEU A 263 11.84 14.36 2.66
C LEU A 263 12.43 14.67 1.27
N HIS A 264 13.59 14.06 1.00
CA HIS A 264 14.45 14.17 -0.18
C HIS A 264 14.32 15.46 -1.01
N ASP A 265 14.91 16.56 -0.53
CA ASP A 265 15.39 17.63 -1.42
C ASP A 265 16.70 17.13 -2.05
N ARG A 266 16.61 16.55 -3.24
CA ARG A 266 17.77 16.22 -4.07
C ARG A 266 18.33 17.52 -4.66
N LYS A 267 18.77 18.44 -3.81
CA LYS A 267 19.67 19.51 -4.24
C LYS A 267 21.04 18.92 -4.42
N ASN A 268 21.42 18.80 -5.68
CA ASN A 268 22.79 18.64 -6.15
C ASN A 268 23.78 19.32 -5.20
N CYS A 269 24.63 18.51 -4.58
CA CYS A 269 26.01 18.91 -4.37
C CYS A 269 26.54 19.38 -5.73
N HIS A 270 26.92 20.65 -5.85
CA HIS A 270 28.10 21.14 -6.57
C HIS A 270 28.12 22.65 -6.45
N ASN A 271 28.93 23.16 -5.53
CA ASN A 271 29.96 24.14 -5.83
C ASN A 271 30.76 24.46 -4.56
N HIS A 272 31.75 23.61 -4.32
CA HIS A 272 32.98 24.05 -3.67
C HIS A 272 33.86 24.65 -4.77
N LYS A 273 34.19 25.93 -4.69
CA LYS A 273 35.41 26.54 -5.25
C LYS A 273 35.59 27.96 -4.69
N SER A 274 36.69 28.14 -3.94
CA SER A 274 37.58 29.33 -3.82
C SER A 274 36.92 30.72 -3.91
N VAL A 275 37.02 31.59 -2.91
CA VAL A 275 38.20 32.07 -2.15
C VAL A 275 37.82 32.32 -0.69
#